data_AF-B7PPL4-F1
#
_entry.id   AF-B7PPL4-F1
#
_cell.length_a   1.000
_cell.length_b   1.000
_cell.length_c   1.000
_cell.angle_alpha   90.00
_cell.angle_beta   90.00
_cell.angle_gamma   90.00
#
_symmetry.space_group_name_H-M   'P 1'
#
loop_
_entity.id
_entity.type
_entity.pdbx_description
1 polymer ?
#
loop_
_entity_poly.entity_id
_entity_poly.type
_entity_poly.pdbx_seq_one_letter_code
_entity_poly.pdbx_strand_id
1 'polypeptide(L)' 'LALNLNTDGLPIPKRSRNRFWTILGNVSSLKNHNPYVIGVSFRDKKPEDANEFFRPFVDELKGMNP' A
#
# COMPACT_ATOMS: atom_id res chain seq x y z
N LEU A 1 -10.78 -1.06 15.92
CA LEU A 1 -9.46 -1.01 15.28
C LEU A 1 -9.68 -0.60 13.84
N ALA A 2 -9.01 0.42 13.32
CA ALA A 2 -9.11 0.79 11.91
C ALA A 2 -7.72 0.91 11.29
N LEU A 3 -7.59 0.43 10.06
CA LEU A 3 -6.35 0.38 9.29
C LEU A 3 -6.46 1.32 8.11
N ASN A 4 -5.52 2.24 7.98
CA ASN A 4 -5.40 3.14 6.85
C ASN A 4 -4.33 2.61 5.90
N LEU A 5 -4.62 2.59 4.60
CA LEU A 5 -3.72 2.11 3.54
C LEU A 5 -3.59 3.18 2.46
N ASN A 6 -2.38 3.35 1.91
CA ASN A 6 -2.08 4.35 0.87
C ASN A 6 -0.94 3.85 -0.03
N THR A 7 -0.92 4.22 -1.31
CA THR A 7 0.14 3.82 -2.27
C THR A 7 0.86 5.00 -2.93
N ASP A 8 0.63 6.22 -2.46
CA ASP A 8 1.12 7.48 -3.05
C ASP A 8 2.30 8.07 -2.27
N GLY A 9 3.18 7.19 -1.80
CA GLY A 9 4.37 7.54 -1.03
C GLY A 9 5.66 7.42 -1.85
N LEU A 10 6.28 8.56 -2.12
CA LEU A 10 7.57 8.77 -2.76
C LEU A 10 7.75 8.18 -4.17
N PRO A 11 7.60 8.98 -5.25
CA PRO A 11 8.29 8.66 -6.49
C PRO A 11 9.79 8.73 -6.21
N ILE A 12 10.46 7.60 -5.97
CA ILE A 12 11.93 7.53 -5.92
C ILE A 12 12.40 7.80 -7.36
N PRO A 13 12.89 9.01 -7.67
CA PRO A 13 13.15 9.37 -9.05
C PRO A 13 14.62 9.10 -9.33
N LYS A 14 14.92 8.22 -10.28
CA LYS A 14 16.27 8.15 -10.86
C LYS A 14 16.22 7.48 -12.25
N ARG A 15 15.63 8.19 -13.21
CA ARG A 15 15.87 8.00 -14.67
C ARG A 15 15.44 6.65 -15.30
N SER A 16 14.90 5.68 -14.56
CA SER A 16 14.43 4.39 -15.11
C SER A 16 12.93 4.42 -15.47
N ARG A 17 12.54 3.68 -16.51
CA ARG A 17 11.13 3.39 -16.80
C ARG A 17 10.44 2.70 -15.62
N ASN A 18 11.20 1.93 -14.83
CA ASN A 18 10.72 1.21 -13.66
C ASN A 18 10.78 2.08 -12.41
N ARG A 19 9.72 2.08 -11.61
CA ARG A 19 9.59 2.78 -10.33
C ARG A 19 9.19 1.83 -9.21
N PHE A 20 9.59 2.21 -8.00
CA PHE A 20 9.05 1.61 -6.79
C PHE A 20 7.77 2.33 -6.38
N TRP A 21 6.74 1.56 -6.08
CA TRP A 21 5.45 2.00 -5.57
C TRP A 21 5.32 1.45 -4.16
N THR A 22 5.56 2.30 -3.17
CA THR A 22 5.47 1.88 -1.77
C THR A 22 4.02 1.84 -1.34
N ILE A 23 3.67 0.80 -0.60
CA ILE A 23 2.39 0.67 0.09
C ILE A 23 2.66 1.09 1.53
N LEU A 24 1.97 2.12 1.97
CA LEU A 24 2.04 2.69 3.30
C LEU A 24 0.80 2.26 4.10
N GLY A 25 1.01 2.00 5.38
CA GLY A 25 -0.05 1.68 6.33
C GLY A 25 0.09 2.47 7.63
N ASN A 26 -1.03 2.69 8.33
CA ASN A 26 -1.03 3.01 9.75
C ASN A 26 -2.27 2.46 10.45
N VAL A 27 -2.13 2.14 11.72
CA VAL A 27 -3.25 1.75 12.59
C VAL A 27 -3.76 3.00 13.29
N SER A 28 -4.98 3.41 12.97
CA SER A 28 -5.55 4.70 13.39
C SER A 28 -5.79 4.82 14.89
N SER A 29 -5.76 3.72 15.64
CA SER A 29 -5.91 3.71 17.10
C SER A 29 -4.59 3.76 17.88
N LEU A 30 -3.44 3.72 17.20
CA LEU A 30 -2.14 3.83 17.86
C LEU A 30 -1.72 5.30 17.97
N LYS A 31 -1.18 5.72 19.13
CA LYS A 31 -0.72 7.11 19.37
C LYS A 31 0.31 7.62 18.34
N ASN A 32 0.98 6.71 17.63
CA ASN A 32 1.97 7.03 16.61
C ASN A 32 1.34 6.82 15.22
N HIS A 33 0.73 7.88 14.67
CA HIS A 33 -0.03 7.83 13.41
C HIS A 33 0.84 7.94 12.15
N ASN A 34 2.17 7.94 12.29
CA ASN A 34 3.07 8.05 11.15
C ASN A 34 2.90 6.84 10.22
N PRO A 35 2.64 7.04 8.92
CA PRO A 35 2.61 5.95 7.96
C PRO A 35 3.97 5.24 7.90
N TYR A 36 3.95 3.92 7.80
CA TYR A 36 5.13 3.09 7.59
C TYR A 36 4.94 2.20 6.36
N VAL A 37 6.06 1.80 5.73
CA VAL A 37 6.03 0.92 4.57
C VAL A 37 5.60 -0.48 5.01
N ILE A 38 4.54 -0.99 4.40
CA ILE A 38 4.03 -2.35 4.60
C ILE A 38 4.22 -3.24 3.36
N GLY A 39 4.58 -2.64 2.23
CA GLY A 39 4.87 -3.36 0.99
C GLY A 39 5.52 -2.46 -0.05
N VAL A 40 6.14 -3.08 -1.06
CA VAL A 40 6.75 -2.37 -2.18
C VAL A 40 6.45 -3.14 -3.47
N SER A 41 5.96 -2.45 -4.49
CA SER A 41 5.82 -2.99 -5.84
C SER A 41 6.84 -2.34 -6.78
N PHE A 42 7.39 -3.12 -7.71
CA PHE A 42 8.29 -2.63 -8.75
C PHE A 42 7.61 -2.72 -10.10
N ARG A 43 7.21 -1.57 -10.65
CA ARG A 43 6.48 -1.48 -11.94
C ARG A 43 6.88 -0.23 -12.70
N ASP A 44 6.73 -0.27 -14.02
CA ASP A 44 7.00 0.87 -14.90
C ASP A 44 5.98 2.02 -14.76
N LYS A 45 4.75 1.69 -14.36
CA LYS A 45 3.67 2.66 -14.18
C LYS A 45 2.95 2.47 -12.84
N LYS A 46 2.31 3.56 -12.38
CA LYS A 46 1.35 3.50 -11.27
C LYS A 46 0.18 2.66 -11.76
N PRO A 47 -0.32 1.71 -10.98
CA PRO A 47 -1.54 1.02 -11.34
C PRO A 47 -2.70 2.00 -11.48
N GLU A 48 -3.57 1.69 -12.43
CA GLU A 48 -4.77 2.49 -12.70
C GLU A 48 -5.84 2.20 -11.66
N ASP A 49 -5.82 0.99 -11.08
CA ASP A 49 -6.72 0.56 -10.02
C ASP A 49 -5.94 0.14 -8.76
N ALA A 50 -6.28 0.74 -7.62
CA ALA A 50 -5.71 0.37 -6.32
C ALA A 50 -6.08 -1.06 -5.90
N ASN A 51 -7.18 -1.61 -6.43
CA ASN A 51 -7.58 -3.00 -6.20
C ASN A 51 -6.55 -4.00 -6.73
N GLU A 52 -5.72 -3.64 -7.72
CA GLU A 52 -4.62 -4.50 -8.18
C GLU A 52 -3.65 -4.87 -7.05
N PHE A 53 -3.57 -4.05 -6.01
CA PHE A 53 -2.78 -4.33 -4.80
C PHE A 53 -3.63 -4.80 -3.63
N PHE A 54 -4.73 -4.10 -3.37
CA PHE A 54 -5.47 -4.28 -2.13
C PHE A 54 -6.52 -5.37 -2.19
N ARG A 55 -6.97 -5.79 -3.37
CA ARG A 55 -8.05 -6.76 -3.48
C ARG A 55 -7.70 -8.12 -2.86
N PRO A 56 -6.53 -8.72 -3.12
CA PRO A 56 -6.15 -9.97 -2.47
C PRO A 56 -6.15 -9.88 -0.95
N PHE A 57 -5.63 -8.78 -0.39
CA PHE A 57 -5.60 -8.53 1.04
C PHE A 57 -7.01 -8.38 1.64
N VAL A 58 -7.89 -7.62 0.97
CA VAL A 58 -9.28 -7.44 1.40
C VAL A 58 -10.05 -8.75 1.34
N ASP A 59 -9.83 -9.56 0.29
CA ASP A 59 -10.50 -10.84 0.12
C ASP A 59 -10.02 -11.88 1.15
N GLU A 60 -8.72 -11.89 1.49
CA GLU A 60 -8.18 -12.69 2.60
C GLU A 60 -8.82 -12.32 3.94
N LEU A 61 -8.90 -11.02 4.26
CA LEU A 61 -9.53 -10.56 5.49
C LEU A 61 -11.03 -10.87 5.56
N LYS A 62 -11.73 -10.86 4.42
CA LYS A 62 -13.14 -11.26 4.35
C LYS A 62 -13.32 -12.77 4.44
N GLY A 63 -12.36 -13.54 3.91
CA GLY A 63 -12.33 -15.00 3.98
C GLY A 63 -11.90 -15.54 5.35
N MET A 64 -11.16 -14.75 6.12
CA MET A 64 -11.01 -14.88 7.57
C MET A 64 -12.35 -14.56 8.25
N ASN A 65 -13.32 -15.45 8.13
CA ASN A 65 -14.46 -15.46 9.03
C ASN A 65 -13.92 -15.72 10.45
N PRO A 66 -14.27 -14.89 11.46
CA PRO A 66 -13.87 -15.14 12.85
C PRO A 66 -14.48 -16.42 13.43
#